data_AF-A0A978U262-F1
#
_entry.id   AF-A0A978U262-F1
#
_cell.length_a   1.000
_cell.length_b   1.000
_cell.length_c   1.000
_cell.angle_alpha   90.00
_cell.angle_beta   90.00
_cell.angle_gamma   90.00
#
_symmetry.space_group_name_H-M   'P 1'
#
loop_
_entity.id
_entity.type
_entity.pdbx_description
1 polymer ?
#
loop_
_entity_poly.entity_id
_entity_poly.type
_entity_poly.pdbx_seq_one_letter_code
_entity_poly.pdbx_strand_id
1 'polypeptide(L)'
;MIEMKVAGIALEAATRSPIILLRDATERRQLPIYIGQDQARAILSVLENQTPPRPLTHDLFVNLLDEWDMVVERVVIHSLQDNTFFAILTVRQGETKKEIDARPSDAIAIALRTRSPIWVMEEVLADASIPVDRDADEAESKAFRDFLANLRPEDLIQRGRLKENES
;
A
#
# COMPACT_ATOMS: atom_id res chain seq x y z
N MET A 1 16.81 9.24 4.01
CA MET A 1 15.44 8.75 3.72
C MET A 1 14.73 9.77 2.87
N ILE A 2 13.94 9.33 1.90
CA ILE A 2 13.25 10.20 0.93
C ILE A 2 11.74 10.07 1.15
N GLU A 3 11.05 11.20 1.19
CA GLU A 3 9.59 11.21 1.27
C GLU A 3 9.00 10.81 -0.07
N MET A 4 8.05 9.89 -0.04
CA MET A 4 7.41 9.33 -1.21
C MET A 4 5.89 9.51 -1.13
N LYS A 5 5.26 9.66 -2.29
CA LYS A 5 3.80 9.72 -2.43
C LYS A 5 3.31 8.52 -3.20
N VAL A 6 2.09 8.09 -2.89
CA VAL A 6 1.40 7.07 -3.69
C VAL A 6 0.96 7.73 -5.00
N ALA A 7 1.62 7.38 -6.10
CA ALA A 7 1.26 7.87 -7.42
C ALA A 7 0.03 7.14 -7.98
N GLY A 8 -0.11 5.86 -7.64
CA GLY A 8 -1.25 5.05 -8.04
C GLY A 8 -1.00 3.57 -7.79
N ILE A 9 -1.91 2.75 -8.32
CA ILE A 9 -1.78 1.30 -8.36
C ILE A 9 -1.91 0.87 -9.82
N ALA A 10 -0.99 0.02 -10.26
CA ALA A 10 -0.91 -0.55 -11.59
C ALA A 10 -1.11 -2.07 -11.56
N LEU A 11 -1.26 -2.69 -12.73
CA LEU A 11 -1.25 -4.14 -12.88
C LEU A 11 -0.06 -4.58 -13.71
N GLU A 12 0.65 -5.60 -13.24
CA GLU A 12 1.62 -6.28 -14.07
C GLU A 12 0.92 -6.97 -15.26
N ALA A 13 1.38 -6.68 -16.49
CA ALA A 13 0.73 -7.18 -17.70
C ALA A 13 0.64 -8.71 -17.78
N ALA A 14 1.66 -9.42 -17.30
CA ALA A 14 1.75 -10.87 -17.39
C ALA A 14 0.88 -11.59 -16.34
N THR A 15 0.95 -11.16 -15.08
CA THR A 15 0.31 -11.88 -13.97
C THR A 15 -1.01 -11.24 -13.51
N ARG A 16 -1.28 -10.00 -13.97
CA ARG A 16 -2.34 -9.13 -13.43
C ARG A 16 -2.26 -8.95 -11.92
N SER A 17 -1.05 -9.04 -11.37
CA SER A 17 -0.80 -8.75 -9.96
C SER A 17 -0.77 -7.23 -9.74
N PRO A 18 -1.40 -6.72 -8.68
CA PRO A 18 -1.39 -5.29 -8.39
C PRO A 18 -0.05 -4.84 -7.81
N ILE A 19 0.40 -3.68 -8.28
CA ILE A 19 1.64 -3.03 -7.86
C ILE A 19 1.29 -1.62 -7.39
N ILE A 20 1.68 -1.25 -6.18
CA ILE A 20 1.64 0.15 -5.75
C ILE A 20 2.89 0.89 -6.22
N LEU A 21 2.69 2.07 -6.78
CA LEU A 21 3.74 2.92 -7.29
C LEU A 21 3.97 4.08 -6.33
N LEU A 22 5.12 4.09 -5.67
CA LEU A 22 5.56 5.22 -4.85
C LEU A 22 6.47 6.12 -5.67
N ARG A 23 6.31 7.45 -5.59
CA ARG A 23 7.16 8.43 -6.27
C ARG A 23 7.74 9.46 -5.34
N ASP A 24 8.96 9.87 -5.63
CA ASP A 24 9.60 10.97 -4.94
C ASP A 24 9.06 12.33 -5.43
N ALA A 25 9.25 13.39 -4.64
CA ALA A 25 8.77 14.72 -5.00
C ALA A 25 9.38 15.28 -6.30
N THR A 26 10.51 14.75 -6.77
CA THR A 26 11.12 15.16 -8.04
C THR A 26 10.56 14.40 -9.26
N GLU A 27 9.70 13.39 -9.05
CA GLU A 27 9.11 12.53 -10.09
C GLU A 27 10.19 11.87 -10.97
N ARG A 28 11.35 11.55 -10.40
CA ARG A 28 12.47 10.91 -11.11
C ARG A 28 12.63 9.45 -10.75
N ARG A 29 12.17 9.06 -9.56
CA ARG A 29 12.30 7.71 -9.04
C ARG A 29 10.92 7.18 -8.66
N GLN A 30 10.66 5.96 -9.11
CA GLN A 30 9.47 5.20 -8.76
C GLN A 30 9.89 3.93 -8.04
N LEU A 31 9.23 3.60 -6.94
CA LEU A 31 9.42 2.34 -6.23
C LEU A 31 8.15 1.49 -6.40
N PRO A 32 8.19 0.44 -7.23
CA PRO A 32 7.10 -0.52 -7.35
C PRO A 32 7.11 -1.49 -6.17
N ILE A 33 5.96 -1.71 -5.54
CA ILE A 33 5.79 -2.71 -4.49
C ILE A 33 4.61 -3.61 -4.86
N TYR A 34 4.87 -4.90 -5.04
CA TYR A 34 3.80 -5.88 -5.31
C TYR A 34 2.94 -6.08 -4.07
N ILE A 35 1.64 -6.08 -4.26
CA ILE A 35 0.65 -6.28 -3.18
C ILE A 35 -0.41 -7.28 -3.65
N GLY A 36 -1.20 -7.80 -2.71
CA GLY A 36 -2.37 -8.60 -3.06
C GLY A 36 -3.58 -7.73 -3.41
N GLN A 37 -4.58 -8.35 -4.02
CA GLN A 37 -5.79 -7.66 -4.49
C GLN A 37 -6.58 -7.00 -3.34
N ASP A 38 -6.67 -7.65 -2.18
CA ASP A 38 -7.37 -7.09 -1.04
C ASP A 38 -6.66 -5.85 -0.47
N GLN A 39 -5.33 -5.86 -0.44
CA GLN A 39 -4.54 -4.70 -0.05
C GLN A 39 -4.71 -3.56 -1.06
N ALA A 40 -4.67 -3.88 -2.36
CA ALA A 40 -4.86 -2.89 -3.41
C ALA A 40 -6.22 -2.19 -3.31
N ARG A 41 -7.29 -2.97 -3.08
CA ARG A 41 -8.64 -2.43 -2.83
C ARG A 41 -8.70 -1.51 -1.62
N ALA A 42 -8.08 -1.90 -0.51
CA ALA A 42 -8.07 -1.11 0.72
C ALA A 42 -7.33 0.23 0.59
N ILE A 43 -6.32 0.30 -0.29
CA ILE A 43 -5.57 1.52 -0.60
C ILE A 43 -6.38 2.39 -1.58
N LEU A 44 -6.93 1.80 -2.65
CA LEU A 44 -7.70 2.53 -3.64
C LEU A 44 -8.93 3.21 -3.09
N SER A 45 -9.65 2.55 -2.17
CA SER A 45 -10.85 3.17 -1.59
C SER A 45 -10.52 4.54 -0.98
N VAL A 46 -9.33 4.70 -0.41
CA VAL A 46 -8.86 5.98 0.13
C VAL A 46 -8.41 6.93 -0.97
N LEU A 47 -7.65 6.44 -1.97
CA LEU A 47 -7.20 7.27 -3.09
C LEU A 47 -8.37 7.86 -3.90
N GLU A 48 -9.46 7.10 -4.04
CA GLU A 48 -10.68 7.52 -4.71
C GLU A 48 -11.65 8.29 -3.80
N ASN A 49 -11.25 8.56 -2.54
CA ASN A 49 -12.09 9.20 -1.53
C ASN A 49 -13.45 8.52 -1.34
N GLN A 50 -13.50 7.19 -1.47
CA GLN A 50 -14.70 6.41 -1.23
C GLN A 50 -14.87 6.18 0.28
N THR A 51 -15.97 6.68 0.84
CA THR A 51 -16.35 6.40 2.22
C THR A 51 -17.28 5.19 2.27
N PRO A 52 -16.86 4.05 2.84
CA PRO A 52 -17.72 2.88 2.97
C PRO A 52 -18.83 3.15 4.00
N PRO A 53 -20.00 2.48 3.88
CA PRO A 53 -21.11 2.65 4.83
C PRO A 53 -20.77 2.15 6.25
N ARG A 54 -19.76 1.30 6.39
CA ARG A 54 -19.20 0.81 7.66
C ARG A 54 -17.68 0.81 7.56
N PRO A 55 -16.96 1.07 8.67
CA PRO A 55 -15.50 1.00 8.70
C PRO A 55 -14.97 -0.36 8.24
N LEU A 56 -14.02 -0.35 7.31
CA LEU A 56 -13.23 -1.52 6.93
C LEU A 56 -12.08 -1.73 7.92
N THR A 57 -11.23 -2.72 7.68
CA THR A 57 -10.16 -3.11 8.61
C THR A 57 -9.20 -1.97 8.97
N HIS A 58 -8.69 -1.25 7.97
CA HIS A 58 -7.78 -0.12 8.23
C HIS A 58 -8.50 1.09 8.83
N ASP A 59 -9.79 1.29 8.52
CA ASP A 59 -10.60 2.33 9.15
C ASP A 59 -10.82 2.01 10.64
N LEU A 60 -11.11 0.76 10.98
CA LEU A 60 -11.22 0.28 12.37
C LEU A 60 -9.91 0.49 13.13
N PHE A 61 -8.76 0.23 12.49
CA PHE A 61 -7.45 0.44 13.10
C PHE A 61 -7.19 1.92 13.40
N VAL A 62 -7.51 2.81 12.44
CA VAL A 62 -7.40 4.26 12.64
C VAL A 62 -8.33 4.72 13.76
N ASN A 63 -9.58 4.27 13.77
CA ASN A 63 -10.51 4.59 14.86
C ASN A 63 -9.96 4.14 16.23
N LEU A 64 -9.31 2.98 16.31
CA LEU A 64 -8.71 2.50 17.55
C LEU A 64 -7.57 3.42 18.01
N LEU A 65 -6.72 3.88 17.09
CA LEU A 65 -5.66 4.84 17.41
C LEU A 65 -6.26 6.16 17.92
N ASP A 66 -7.29 6.66 17.23
CA ASP A 66 -7.97 7.92 17.58
C ASP A 66 -8.62 7.84 18.97
N GLU A 67 -9.35 6.77 19.27
CA GLU A 67 -9.99 6.55 20.58
C GLU A 67 -8.99 6.43 21.75
N TRP A 68 -7.71 6.20 21.44
CA TRP A 68 -6.63 6.05 22.43
C TRP A 68 -5.64 7.23 22.41
N ASP A 69 -5.99 8.34 21.75
CA ASP A 69 -5.17 9.54 21.59
C ASP A 69 -3.78 9.23 21.01
N MET A 70 -3.73 8.28 20.06
CA MET A 70 -2.51 7.86 19.37
C MET A 70 -2.45 8.48 17.97
N VAL A 71 -1.31 9.07 17.64
CA VAL A 71 -1.07 9.72 16.35
C VAL A 71 -0.05 8.94 15.54
N VAL A 72 -0.39 8.59 14.30
CA VAL A 72 0.59 8.06 13.33
C VAL A 72 1.48 9.22 12.87
N GLU A 73 2.76 9.19 13.25
CA GLU A 73 3.71 10.23 12.86
C GLU A 73 4.22 10.05 11.43
N ARG A 74 4.51 8.80 11.05
CA ARG A 74 5.07 8.45 9.74
C ARG A 74 5.07 6.94 9.52
N VAL A 75 5.21 6.57 8.25
CA VAL A 75 5.58 5.23 7.82
C VAL A 75 6.97 5.27 7.21
N VAL A 76 7.79 4.25 7.49
CA VAL A 76 9.13 4.12 6.92
C VAL A 76 9.29 2.74 6.30
N ILE A 77 9.44 2.65 4.98
CA ILE A 77 9.88 1.42 4.31
C ILE A 77 11.40 1.40 4.39
N HIS A 78 11.92 0.46 5.19
CA HIS A 78 13.30 0.55 5.68
C HIS A 78 14.21 -0.58 5.21
N SER A 79 13.67 -1.69 4.72
CA SER A 79 14.52 -2.77 4.17
C SER A 79 13.82 -3.55 3.07
N LEU A 80 14.67 -4.21 2.27
CA LEU A 80 14.30 -5.20 1.27
C LEU A 80 15.18 -6.44 1.50
N GLN A 81 14.57 -7.58 1.79
CA GLN A 81 15.27 -8.85 2.01
C GLN A 81 14.52 -9.96 1.28
N ASP A 82 15.22 -10.77 0.49
CA ASP A 82 14.62 -11.87 -0.29
C ASP A 82 13.36 -11.42 -1.06
N ASN A 83 13.45 -10.27 -1.74
CA ASN A 83 12.37 -9.64 -2.49
C ASN A 83 11.13 -9.27 -1.65
N THR A 84 11.29 -9.16 -0.32
CA THR A 84 10.25 -8.78 0.65
C THR A 84 10.60 -7.44 1.29
N PHE A 85 9.73 -6.46 1.11
CA PHE A 85 9.88 -5.14 1.73
C PHE A 85 9.34 -5.17 3.17
N PHE A 86 10.01 -4.44 4.06
CA PHE A 86 9.59 -4.23 5.45
C PHE A 86 9.33 -2.76 5.71
N ALA A 87 8.33 -2.49 6.55
CA ALA A 87 7.97 -1.14 6.94
C ALA A 87 7.79 -1.01 8.45
N ILE A 88 8.00 0.19 8.96
CA ILE A 88 7.74 0.57 10.34
C ILE A 88 6.64 1.62 10.35
N LEU A 89 5.59 1.37 11.11
CA LEU A 89 4.58 2.35 11.49
C LEU A 89 5.04 3.03 12.78
N THR A 90 5.27 4.33 12.71
CA THR A 90 5.68 5.12 13.87
C THR A 90 4.46 5.79 14.50
N VAL A 91 4.17 5.43 15.75
CA VAL A 91 3.00 5.93 16.50
C VAL A 91 3.45 6.67 17.75
N ARG A 92 2.81 7.80 18.05
CA ARG A 92 3.05 8.60 19.25
C ARG A 92 1.79 8.69 20.11
N GLN A 93 1.97 8.52 21.42
CA GLN A 93 0.96 8.76 22.45
C GLN A 93 1.58 9.65 23.54
N GLY A 94 1.17 10.92 23.61
CA GLY A 94 1.83 11.91 24.46
C GLY A 94 3.32 12.07 24.08
N GLU A 95 4.22 11.83 25.04
CA GLU A 95 5.68 11.82 24.85
C GLU A 95 6.23 10.44 24.45
N THR A 96 5.40 9.39 24.53
CA THR A 96 5.83 8.04 24.20
C THR A 96 5.74 7.81 22.71
N LYS A 97 6.83 7.30 22.13
CA LYS A 97 6.93 6.91 20.73
C LYS A 97 7.15 5.41 20.63
N LYS A 98 6.45 4.76 19.70
CA LYS A 98 6.56 3.34 19.41
C LYS A 98 6.73 3.12 17.91
N GLU A 99 7.57 2.15 17.58
CA GLU A 99 7.78 1.67 16.23
C GLU A 99 7.20 0.26 16.15
N ILE A 100 6.31 0.07 15.18
CA ILE A 100 5.55 -1.16 15.00
C ILE A 100 5.93 -1.74 13.64
N ASP A 101 6.38 -2.99 13.64
CA ASP A 101 6.64 -3.73 12.41
C ASP A 101 5.35 -3.88 11.60
N ALA A 102 5.43 -3.61 10.30
CA ALA A 102 4.30 -3.62 9.41
C ALA A 102 4.73 -4.03 7.99
N ARG A 103 3.81 -4.67 7.27
CA ARG A 103 3.96 -4.80 5.82
C ARG A 103 3.79 -3.41 5.19
N PRO A 104 4.53 -3.09 4.11
CA PRO A 104 4.38 -1.81 3.41
C PRO A 104 2.94 -1.51 2.98
N SER A 105 2.21 -2.52 2.51
CA SER A 105 0.81 -2.37 2.08
C SER A 105 -0.11 -1.86 3.19
N ASP A 106 -0.01 -2.43 4.39
CA ASP A 106 -0.82 -2.02 5.54
C ASP A 106 -0.39 -0.65 6.05
N ALA A 107 0.93 -0.41 6.14
CA ALA A 107 1.47 0.86 6.59
C ALA A 107 1.04 2.00 5.66
N ILE A 108 1.14 1.82 4.34
CA ILE A 108 0.69 2.80 3.35
C ILE A 108 -0.82 3.03 3.45
N ALA A 109 -1.62 1.97 3.59
CA ALA A 109 -3.07 2.08 3.74
C ALA A 109 -3.49 2.89 4.98
N ILE A 110 -2.75 2.78 6.08
CA ILE A 110 -2.93 3.58 7.30
C ILE A 110 -2.48 5.02 7.05
N ALA A 111 -1.26 5.22 6.51
CA ALA A 111 -0.70 6.54 6.26
C ALA A 111 -1.60 7.41 5.36
N LEU A 112 -2.23 6.82 4.34
CA LEU A 112 -3.19 7.55 3.50
C LEU A 112 -4.43 8.02 4.28
N ARG A 113 -4.95 7.20 5.20
CA ARG A 113 -6.11 7.53 6.04
C ARG A 113 -5.79 8.59 7.08
N THR A 114 -4.63 8.47 7.72
CA THR A 114 -4.16 9.41 8.75
C THR A 114 -3.46 10.64 8.16
N ARG A 115 -3.28 10.68 6.84
CA ARG A 115 -2.50 11.70 6.11
C ARG A 115 -1.08 11.86 6.65
N SER A 116 -0.48 10.75 7.07
CA SER A 116 0.87 10.72 7.61
C SER A 116 1.89 10.53 6.47
N PRO A 117 3.09 11.12 6.58
CA PRO A 117 4.10 11.03 5.54
C PRO A 117 4.66 9.61 5.41
N ILE A 118 4.93 9.20 4.17
CA ILE A 118 5.53 7.91 3.82
C ILE A 118 6.98 8.18 3.43
N TRP A 119 7.90 7.49 4.09
CA TRP A 119 9.33 7.61 3.86
C TRP A 119 9.89 6.28 3.37
N VAL A 120 10.92 6.35 2.54
CA VAL A 120 11.68 5.19 2.11
C VAL A 120 13.16 5.42 2.39
N MET A 121 13.86 4.41 2.89
CA MET A 121 15.32 4.47 3.06
C MET A 121 16.03 4.51 1.70
N GLU A 122 17.14 5.24 1.64
CA GLU A 122 17.88 5.44 0.39
C GLU A 122 18.47 4.15 -0.15
N GLU A 123 18.89 3.24 0.73
CA GLU A 123 19.35 1.90 0.37
C GLU A 123 18.25 1.09 -0.35
N VAL A 124 17.02 1.13 0.17
CA VAL A 124 15.87 0.47 -0.46
C VAL A 124 15.59 1.05 -1.86
N LEU A 125 15.72 2.37 -2.01
CA LEU A 125 15.56 3.02 -3.31
C LEU A 125 16.71 2.69 -4.27
N ALA A 126 17.94 2.59 -3.77
CA ALA A 126 19.09 2.22 -4.59
C ALA A 126 18.93 0.80 -5.18
N ASP A 127 18.35 -0.11 -4.41
CA ASP A 127 18.19 -1.51 -4.80
C ASP A 127 16.99 -1.77 -5.72
N ALA A 128 15.88 -1.04 -5.53
CA ALA A 128 14.59 -1.40 -6.14
C ALA A 128 13.86 -0.27 -6.88
N SER A 129 14.41 0.94 -6.98
CA SER A 129 13.76 2.01 -7.75
C SER A 129 13.96 1.87 -9.26
N ILE A 130 12.96 2.31 -10.02
CA ILE A 130 12.96 2.41 -11.48
C ILE A 130 12.79 3.88 -11.91
N PRO A 131 13.32 4.28 -13.08
CA PRO A 131 13.04 5.59 -13.66
C PRO A 131 11.57 5.71 -14.08
N VAL A 132 11.01 6.91 -14.01
CA VAL A 132 9.62 7.20 -14.39
C VAL A 132 9.48 7.32 -15.91
N ASP A 133 8.56 6.55 -16.51
CA ASP A 133 8.14 6.66 -17.91
C ASP A 133 6.64 7.00 -17.99
N ARG A 134 6.33 8.25 -18.33
CA ARG A 134 4.99 8.83 -18.22
C ARG A 134 3.95 8.21 -19.15
N ASP A 135 4.36 7.73 -20.32
CA ASP A 135 3.42 7.20 -21.33
C ASP A 135 2.96 5.77 -20.96
N ALA A 136 3.82 5.00 -20.30
CA ALA A 136 3.49 3.66 -19.80
C ALA A 136 2.53 3.69 -18.60
N ASP A 137 2.72 4.65 -17.68
CA ASP A 137 1.94 4.76 -16.45
C ASP A 137 0.43 5.01 -16.67
N GLU A 138 0.09 5.83 -17.68
CA GLU A 138 -1.31 6.14 -18.02
C GLU A 138 -2.07 4.91 -18.53
N ALA A 139 -1.39 4.07 -19.32
CA ALA A 139 -1.94 2.83 -19.85
C ALA A 139 -2.20 1.80 -18.72
N GLU A 140 -1.27 1.65 -17.80
CA GLU A 140 -1.39 0.72 -16.66
C GLU A 140 -2.52 1.15 -15.70
N SER A 141 -2.61 2.43 -15.39
CA SER A 141 -3.65 3.00 -14.52
C SER A 141 -5.06 2.81 -15.08
N LYS A 142 -5.21 2.82 -16.41
CA LYS A 142 -6.48 2.55 -17.09
C LYS A 142 -6.83 1.07 -17.03
N ALA A 143 -5.89 0.20 -17.37
CA ALA A 143 -6.09 -1.26 -17.35
C ALA A 143 -6.51 -1.77 -15.97
N PHE A 144 -6.02 -1.14 -14.90
CA PHE A 144 -6.37 -1.52 -13.54
C PHE A 144 -7.79 -1.13 -13.11
N ARG A 145 -8.25 0.06 -13.50
CA ARG A 145 -9.64 0.49 -13.24
C ARG A 145 -10.64 -0.46 -13.89
N ASP A 146 -10.34 -0.91 -15.10
CA ASP A 146 -11.18 -1.88 -15.82
C ASP A 146 -11.18 -3.26 -15.15
N PHE A 147 -10.06 -3.69 -14.56
CA PHE A 147 -9.99 -4.94 -13.83
C PHE A 147 -10.85 -4.94 -12.56
N LEU A 148 -10.80 -3.87 -11.77
CA LEU A 148 -11.54 -3.80 -10.51
C LEU A 148 -13.05 -3.70 -10.70
N ALA A 149 -13.48 -3.01 -11.75
CA ALA A 149 -14.89 -2.99 -12.16
C ALA A 149 -15.43 -4.41 -12.42
N ASN A 150 -14.55 -5.36 -12.76
CA ASN A 150 -14.88 -6.74 -13.08
C ASN A 150 -14.62 -7.74 -11.95
N LEU A 151 -14.11 -7.31 -10.78
CA LEU A 151 -13.76 -8.23 -9.70
C LEU A 151 -15.00 -8.57 -8.86
N ARG A 152 -15.53 -9.79 -9.02
CA ARG A 152 -16.79 -10.20 -8.39
C ARG A 152 -16.54 -10.80 -7.01
N PRO A 153 -17.51 -10.71 -6.07
CA PRO A 153 -17.41 -11.33 -4.75
C PRO A 153 -17.17 -12.85 -4.79
N GLU A 154 -17.62 -13.53 -5.84
CA GLU A 154 -17.47 -14.98 -6.03
C GLU A 154 -15.99 -15.42 -6.17
N ASP A 155 -15.14 -14.54 -6.69
CA ASP A 155 -13.70 -14.79 -6.87
C ASP A 155 -12.95 -14.86 -5.51
N LEU A 156 -13.60 -14.40 -4.42
CA LEU A 156 -13.07 -14.46 -3.05
C LEU A 156 -13.19 -15.85 -2.42
N ILE A 157 -14.15 -16.68 -2.88
CA ILE A 157 -14.51 -17.94 -2.22
C ILE A 157 -13.72 -19.13 -2.81
N GLN A 158 -13.30 -19.06 -4.07
CA GLN A 158 -12.62 -20.18 -4.74
C GLN A 158 -11.21 -20.50 -4.19
N ARG A 159 -10.51 -19.53 -3.58
CA ARG A 159 -9.16 -19.77 -3.02
C ARG A 159 -9.15 -20.50 -1.67
N GLY A 160 -10.30 -20.60 -0.99
CA GLY A 160 -10.42 -21.39 0.25
C GLY A 160 -10.55 -22.90 0.00
N ARG A 161 -11.18 -23.31 -1.12
CA ARG A 161 -11.49 -24.72 -1.42
C ARG A 161 -10.37 -25.49 -2.12
N LEU A 162 -9.37 -24.81 -2.70
CA LEU A 162 -8.27 -25.48 -3.38
C LEU A 162 -7.22 -26.06 -2.41
N LYS A 163 -7.19 -25.62 -1.14
CA LYS A 163 -6.27 -26.18 -0.12
C LYS A 163 -6.79 -27.42 0.61
N GLU A 164 -8.07 -27.79 0.45
CA GLU A 164 -8.63 -29.00 1.09
C GLU A 164 -8.59 -30.24 0.19
N ASN A 165 -8.24 -30.11 -1.09
CA ASN A 165 -8.20 -31.24 -2.04
C ASN A 165 -6.78 -31.76 -2.34
N GLU A 166 -5.75 -31.25 -1.65
CA GLU A 166 -4.36 -31.74 -1.74
C GLU A 166 -3.83 -32.20 -0.37
N SER A 167 -4.63 -32.94 0.40
CA SER A 167 -4.20 -33.64 1.62
C SER A 167 -4.69 -35.08 1.63
#